data_AF-A0A7V9T5V2-F1
#
_entry.id   AF-A0A7V9T5V2-F1
#
_cell.length_a   1.000
_cell.length_b   1.000
_cell.length_c   1.000
_cell.angle_alpha   90.00
_cell.angle_beta   90.00
_cell.angle_gamma   90.00
#
_symmetry.space_group_name_H-M   'P 1'
#
loop_
_entity.id
_entity.type
_entity.pdbx_description
1 polymer ?
#
loop_
_entity_poly.entity_id
_entity_poly.type
_entity_poly.pdbx_seq_one_letter_code
_entity_poly.pdbx_strand_id
1 'polypeptide(L)'
;MLAGRKVRGVRVAVIAIAAAVLGGLVLPGASADPDSTIADVQSRVDELHHEAEQASERFNTIKARLGDAHDELRAARDDVEAQSRQTERLRVQVERLVLAQVDGGGVSTTSQLLLSDDPDEFISSMVAMQSYSDQTADLLVSYENSRAELSLRAERAEEQLADIAAAREQLAREQAEIDKKAAAAEDLLAELEAAAA
;
A
#
# COMPACT_ATOMS: atom_id res chain seq x y z
N MET A 1 -31.61 -12.66 -4.03
CA MET A 1 -31.60 -11.32 -4.65
C MET A 1 -30.70 -10.42 -3.81
N LEU A 2 -29.52 -10.06 -4.31
CA LEU A 2 -28.76 -8.87 -3.87
C LEU A 2 -27.98 -8.39 -5.10
N ALA A 3 -28.38 -7.21 -5.54
CA ALA A 3 -28.07 -6.65 -6.84
C ALA A 3 -26.67 -6.03 -6.88
N GLY A 4 -25.99 -6.27 -8.00
CA GLY A 4 -25.35 -5.24 -8.80
C GLY A 4 -24.37 -4.29 -8.12
N ARG A 5 -23.08 -4.60 -8.28
CA ARG A 5 -22.07 -3.55 -8.51
C ARG A 5 -21.34 -3.88 -9.80
N LYS A 6 -21.93 -3.45 -10.93
CA LYS A 6 -21.23 -3.44 -12.22
C LYS A 6 -20.12 -2.40 -12.09
N VAL A 7 -18.88 -2.87 -11.94
CA VAL A 7 -17.69 -2.03 -12.05
C VAL A 7 -17.66 -1.54 -13.51
N ARG A 8 -18.08 -0.29 -13.72
CA ARG A 8 -17.95 0.38 -15.02
C ARG A 8 -16.45 0.55 -15.24
N GLY A 9 -15.86 -0.34 -16.04
CA GLY A 9 -14.48 -0.19 -16.48
C GLY A 9 -14.35 1.16 -17.17
N VAL A 10 -13.52 2.04 -16.59
CA VAL A 10 -13.10 3.30 -17.20
C VAL A 10 -12.33 2.91 -18.45
N ARG A 11 -12.99 3.03 -19.60
CA ARG A 11 -12.32 2.91 -20.90
C ARG A 11 -11.52 4.20 -21.03
N VAL A 12 -10.20 4.10 -20.80
CA VAL A 12 -9.26 5.14 -21.20
C VAL A 12 -9.41 5.28 -22.70
N ALA A 13 -10.10 6.34 -23.12
CA ALA A 13 -10.19 6.71 -24.52
C ALA A 13 -8.80 7.19 -24.91
N VAL A 14 -8.09 6.36 -25.68
CA VAL A 14 -6.97 6.85 -26.48
C VAL A 14 -7.60 7.89 -27.41
N ILE A 15 -7.33 9.17 -27.15
CA ILE A 15 -7.82 10.26 -28.00
C ILE A 15 -7.13 10.09 -29.35
N ALA A 16 -7.86 9.51 -30.30
CA ALA A 16 -7.42 9.39 -31.67
C ALA A 16 -7.62 10.75 -32.35
N ILE A 17 -6.51 11.34 -32.78
CA ILE A 17 -6.46 12.63 -33.48
C ILE A 17 -7.32 12.56 -34.74
N ALA A 18 -8.39 13.37 -34.81
CA ALA A 18 -9.08 13.69 -36.06
C ALA A 18 -8.91 15.19 -36.32
N ALA A 19 -7.82 15.56 -36.98
CA ALA A 19 -7.64 16.91 -37.49
C ALA A 19 -8.63 17.14 -38.63
N ALA A 20 -9.79 17.73 -38.33
CA ALA A 20 -10.72 18.21 -39.34
C ALA A 20 -10.15 19.51 -39.94
N VAL A 21 -9.48 19.38 -41.09
CA VAL A 21 -9.06 20.54 -41.89
C VAL A 21 -10.32 21.18 -42.49
N LEU A 22 -10.87 22.19 -41.83
CA LEU A 22 -11.95 23.01 -42.38
C LEU A 22 -11.35 23.97 -43.42
N GLY A 23 -11.42 23.57 -44.69
CA GLY A 23 -11.07 24.41 -45.82
C GLY A 23 -12.09 25.52 -46.05
N GLY A 24 -11.66 26.76 -45.78
CA GLY A 24 -12.03 28.02 -46.44
C GLY A 24 -13.50 28.30 -46.75
N LEU A 25 -14.15 29.12 -45.92
CA LEU A 25 -15.33 29.89 -46.31
C LEU A 25 -15.14 31.35 -45.90
N VAL A 26 -14.82 32.20 -46.88
CA VAL A 26 -14.71 33.66 -46.68
C VAL A 26 -16.11 34.28 -46.73
N LEU A 27 -16.59 34.79 -45.60
CA LEU A 27 -17.81 35.59 -45.51
C LEU A 27 -17.47 37.04 -45.10
N PRO A 28 -18.08 38.07 -45.72
CA PRO A 28 -17.77 39.45 -45.42
C PRO A 28 -18.66 39.99 -44.29
N GLY A 29 -18.08 40.21 -43.11
CA GLY A 29 -18.74 40.95 -42.04
C GLY A 29 -18.07 40.74 -40.68
N ALA A 30 -17.60 41.84 -40.09
CA ALA A 30 -16.87 41.95 -38.83
C ALA A 30 -15.34 41.73 -38.92
N SER A 31 -14.63 42.76 -38.49
CA SER A 31 -13.19 42.97 -38.57
C SER A 31 -12.43 42.27 -37.43
N ALA A 32 -12.29 40.95 -37.55
CA ALA A 32 -11.22 40.17 -36.94
C ALA A 32 -10.70 39.24 -38.03
N ASP A 33 -9.38 39.09 -38.16
CA ASP A 33 -8.80 38.20 -39.17
C ASP A 33 -9.25 36.76 -38.83
N PRO A 34 -10.10 36.12 -39.66
CA PRO A 34 -10.67 34.81 -39.32
C PRO A 34 -9.56 33.76 -39.15
N ASP A 35 -8.49 33.91 -39.93
CA ASP A 35 -7.32 33.04 -39.90
C ASP A 35 -6.53 33.20 -38.59
N SER A 36 -6.47 34.39 -37.99
CA SER A 36 -5.78 34.58 -36.70
C SER A 36 -6.56 33.95 -35.55
N THR A 37 -7.90 34.04 -35.59
CA THR A 37 -8.79 33.48 -34.56
C THR A 37 -8.75 31.95 -34.54
N ILE A 38 -8.69 31.32 -35.73
CA ILE A 38 -8.57 29.86 -35.84
C ILE A 38 -7.23 29.36 -35.32
N ALA A 39 -6.14 30.04 -35.67
CA ALA A 39 -4.80 29.68 -35.21
C ALA A 39 -4.66 29.80 -33.67
N ASP A 40 -5.26 30.81 -33.06
CA ASP A 40 -5.25 31.00 -31.60
C ASP A 40 -6.01 29.87 -30.88
N VAL A 41 -7.17 29.46 -31.39
CA VAL A 41 -7.94 28.33 -30.83
C VAL A 41 -7.19 27.01 -30.99
N GLN A 42 -6.59 26.75 -32.16
CA GLN A 42 -5.78 25.54 -32.39
C GLN A 42 -4.62 25.45 -31.39
N SER A 43 -3.88 26.55 -31.19
CA SER A 43 -2.79 26.62 -30.22
C SER A 43 -3.26 26.32 -28.79
N ARG A 44 -4.44 26.84 -28.40
CA ARG A 44 -5.05 26.59 -27.09
C ARG A 44 -5.46 25.12 -26.90
N VAL A 45 -6.02 24.50 -27.94
CA VAL A 45 -6.38 23.08 -27.94
C VAL A 45 -5.14 22.20 -27.83
N ASP A 46 -4.08 22.53 -28.57
CA ASP A 46 -2.79 21.82 -28.49
C ASP A 46 -2.18 21.93 -27.09
N GLU A 47 -2.25 23.10 -26.45
CA GLU A 47 -1.81 23.29 -25.06
C GLU A 47 -2.61 22.41 -24.08
N LEU A 48 -3.94 22.39 -24.19
CA LEU A 48 -4.80 21.55 -23.34
C LEU A 48 -4.53 20.05 -23.54
N HIS A 49 -4.32 19.63 -24.78
CA HIS A 49 -3.93 18.25 -25.08
C HIS A 49 -2.58 17.90 -24.46
N HIS A 50 -1.59 18.78 -24.58
CA HIS A 50 -0.28 18.57 -24.00
C HIS A 50 -0.35 18.46 -22.45
N GLU A 51 -1.14 19.31 -21.80
CA GLU A 51 -1.38 19.20 -20.36
C GLU A 51 -2.09 17.90 -19.95
N ALA A 52 -3.05 17.43 -20.77
CA ALA A 52 -3.73 16.15 -20.57
C ALA A 52 -2.77 14.96 -20.74
N GLU A 53 -1.85 15.01 -21.70
CA GLU A 53 -0.80 14.01 -21.87
C GLU A 53 0.10 13.93 -20.64
N GLN A 54 0.56 15.07 -20.12
CA GLN A 54 1.37 15.09 -18.89
C GLN A 54 0.60 14.51 -17.69
N ALA A 55 -0.69 14.80 -17.56
CA ALA A 55 -1.54 14.21 -16.52
C ALA A 55 -1.71 12.69 -16.72
N SER A 56 -1.85 12.22 -17.95
CA SER A 56 -1.90 10.80 -18.30
C SER A 56 -0.60 10.06 -17.97
N GLU A 57 0.56 10.67 -18.21
CA GLU A 57 1.85 10.11 -17.81
C GLU A 57 1.98 9.98 -16.29
N ARG A 58 1.58 11.00 -15.54
CA ARG A 58 1.54 10.95 -14.06
C ARG A 58 0.57 9.87 -13.58
N PHE A 59 -0.63 9.81 -14.16
CA PHE A 59 -1.64 8.79 -13.86
C PHE A 59 -1.08 7.38 -14.06
N ASN A 60 -0.46 7.10 -15.21
CA ASN A 60 0.11 5.79 -15.51
C ASN A 60 1.26 5.43 -14.56
N THR A 61 2.10 6.41 -14.20
CA THR A 61 3.17 6.23 -13.21
C THR A 61 2.62 5.86 -11.84
N ILE A 62 1.59 6.57 -11.36
CA ILE A 62 0.94 6.27 -10.07
C ILE A 62 0.26 4.90 -10.12
N LYS A 63 -0.40 4.58 -11.24
CA LYS A 63 -1.07 3.28 -11.44
C LYS A 63 -0.10 2.11 -11.40
N ALA A 64 1.08 2.24 -12.01
CA ALA A 64 2.13 1.22 -11.95
C ALA A 64 2.59 1.02 -10.49
N ARG A 65 2.95 2.11 -9.80
CA ARG A 65 3.36 2.07 -8.38
C ARG A 65 2.28 1.47 -7.47
N LEU A 66 1.00 1.73 -7.75
CA LEU A 66 -0.11 1.16 -7.00
C LEU A 66 -0.21 -0.37 -7.18
N GLY A 67 0.15 -0.87 -8.37
CA GLY A 67 0.29 -2.30 -8.62
C GLY A 67 1.38 -2.92 -7.76
N ASP A 68 2.58 -2.34 -7.78
CA ASP A 68 3.72 -2.80 -6.99
C ASP A 68 3.41 -2.78 -5.49
N ALA A 69 2.84 -1.67 -5.00
CA ALA A 69 2.44 -1.53 -3.59
C ALA A 69 1.41 -2.58 -3.15
N HIS A 70 0.53 -3.03 -4.06
CA HIS A 70 -0.42 -4.09 -3.76
C HIS A 70 0.25 -5.45 -3.55
N ASP A 71 1.30 -5.75 -4.32
CA ASP A 71 2.06 -6.99 -4.18
C ASP A 71 2.97 -6.95 -2.94
N GLU A 72 3.60 -5.80 -2.67
CA GLU A 72 4.35 -5.57 -1.44
C GLU A 72 3.48 -5.71 -0.18
N LEU A 73 2.25 -5.15 -0.18
CA LEU A 73 1.30 -5.32 0.92
C LEU A 73 0.93 -6.80 1.11
N ARG A 74 0.80 -7.58 0.04
CA ARG A 74 0.53 -9.02 0.15
C ARG A 74 1.69 -9.72 0.85
N ALA A 75 2.92 -9.46 0.42
CA ALA A 75 4.11 -10.01 1.05
C ALA A 75 4.23 -9.59 2.53
N ALA A 76 3.96 -8.31 2.85
CA ALA A 76 3.98 -7.81 4.22
C ALA A 76 2.94 -8.52 5.11
N ARG A 77 1.74 -8.80 4.59
CA ARG A 77 0.71 -9.56 5.32
C ARG A 77 1.13 -11.00 5.58
N ASP A 78 1.72 -11.66 4.58
CA ASP A 78 2.23 -13.03 4.73
C ASP A 78 3.34 -13.09 5.79
N ASP A 79 4.21 -12.07 5.82
CA ASP A 79 5.28 -11.91 6.82
C ASP A 79 4.75 -11.65 8.23
N VAL A 80 3.70 -10.84 8.37
CA VAL A 80 3.00 -10.63 9.66
C VAL A 80 2.39 -11.93 10.15
N GLU A 81 1.75 -12.70 9.27
CA GLU A 81 1.15 -13.98 9.64
C GLU A 81 2.21 -15.00 10.06
N ALA A 82 3.31 -15.08 9.32
CA ALA A 82 4.43 -15.95 9.65
C ALA A 82 5.05 -15.61 11.01
N GLN A 83 5.29 -14.32 11.27
CA GLN A 83 5.79 -13.84 12.56
C GLN A 83 4.78 -14.11 13.68
N SER A 84 3.48 -13.90 13.44
CA SER A 84 2.42 -14.17 14.42
C SER A 84 2.43 -15.64 14.86
N ARG A 85 2.55 -16.57 13.90
CA ARG A 85 2.68 -18.01 14.22
C ARG A 85 3.93 -18.31 15.03
N GLN A 86 5.05 -17.63 14.79
CA GLN A 86 6.27 -17.79 15.59
C GLN A 86 6.10 -17.28 17.02
N THR A 87 5.54 -16.07 17.16
CA THR A 87 5.24 -15.47 18.46
C THR A 87 4.30 -16.36 19.27
N GLU A 88 3.28 -16.96 18.65
CA GLU A 88 2.37 -17.88 19.35
C GLU A 88 3.07 -19.16 19.81
N ARG A 89 3.98 -19.73 19.01
CA ARG A 89 4.77 -20.89 19.44
C ARG A 89 5.66 -20.56 20.65
N LEU A 90 6.23 -19.37 20.70
CA LEU A 90 7.03 -18.90 21.84
C LEU A 90 6.13 -18.64 23.06
N ARG A 91 4.96 -18.02 22.87
CA ARG A 91 3.96 -17.81 23.91
C ARG A 91 3.56 -19.10 24.60
N VAL A 92 3.19 -20.13 23.83
CA VAL A 92 2.82 -21.46 24.37
C VAL A 92 3.97 -22.10 25.15
N GLN A 93 5.22 -21.91 24.73
CA GLN A 93 6.39 -22.40 25.47
C GLN A 93 6.54 -21.67 26.81
N VAL A 94 6.39 -20.35 26.82
CA VAL A 94 6.42 -19.52 28.05
C VAL A 94 5.28 -19.91 29.00
N GLU A 95 4.07 -20.16 28.49
CA GLU A 95 2.93 -20.62 29.29
C GLU A 95 3.22 -21.95 29.99
N ARG A 96 3.90 -22.88 29.32
CA ARG A 96 4.32 -24.15 29.96
C ARG A 96 5.31 -23.94 31.09
N LEU A 97 6.22 -22.96 30.99
CA LEU A 97 7.13 -22.63 32.09
C LEU A 97 6.37 -22.11 33.31
N VAL A 98 5.38 -21.23 33.09
CA VAL A 98 4.54 -20.69 34.17
C VAL A 98 3.77 -21.82 34.86
N LEU A 99 3.17 -22.73 34.09
CA LEU A 99 2.46 -23.89 34.66
C LEU A 99 3.39 -24.83 35.43
N ALA A 100 4.59 -25.11 34.92
CA ALA A 100 5.59 -25.94 35.61
C ALA A 100 6.05 -25.31 36.94
N GLN A 101 6.12 -23.98 37.02
CA GLN A 101 6.45 -23.26 38.25
C GLN A 101 5.30 -23.27 39.27
N VAL A 102 4.05 -23.38 38.82
CA VAL A 102 2.86 -23.48 39.67
C VAL A 102 2.66 -24.89 40.22
N ASP A 103 2.87 -25.93 39.41
CA ASP A 103 2.72 -27.33 39.84
C ASP A 103 3.95 -27.87 40.61
N GLY A 104 5.14 -27.29 40.39
CA GLY A 104 6.42 -27.77 40.91
C GLY A 104 6.94 -27.05 42.15
N GLY A 105 6.48 -27.51 43.32
CA GLY A 105 7.11 -27.45 44.66
C GLY A 105 8.54 -26.89 44.84
N GLY A 106 8.78 -25.61 44.55
CA GLY A 106 10.12 -24.98 44.58
C GLY A 106 10.85 -25.03 45.93
N VAL A 107 10.14 -25.24 47.04
CA VAL A 107 10.72 -25.42 48.38
C VAL A 107 10.98 -26.90 48.69
N SER A 108 10.19 -27.83 48.14
CA SER A 108 10.34 -29.27 48.42
C SER A 108 11.56 -29.87 47.72
N THR A 109 11.83 -29.45 46.47
CA THR A 109 12.92 -30.03 45.66
C THR A 109 14.30 -29.57 46.14
N THR A 110 14.45 -28.29 46.48
CA THR A 110 15.70 -27.75 47.06
C THR A 110 15.99 -28.36 48.43
N SER A 111 14.95 -28.57 49.25
CA SER A 111 15.09 -29.28 50.54
C SER A 111 15.50 -30.74 50.35
N GLN A 112 14.90 -31.46 49.40
CA GLN A 112 15.26 -32.86 49.11
C GLN A 112 16.69 -33.01 48.57
N LEU A 113 17.15 -32.07 47.74
CA LEU A 113 18.52 -32.04 47.21
C LEU A 113 19.57 -31.75 48.28
N LEU A 114 19.28 -30.85 49.22
CA LEU A 114 20.14 -30.56 50.37
C LEU A 114 20.25 -31.73 51.36
N LEU A 115 19.26 -32.63 51.38
CA LEU A 115 19.26 -33.85 52.19
C LEU A 115 19.81 -35.08 51.44
N SER A 116 20.26 -34.95 50.17
CA SER A 116 20.90 -36.05 49.46
C SER A 116 22.33 -36.28 49.97
N ASP A 117 22.71 -37.54 50.18
CA ASP A 117 23.99 -37.93 50.77
C ASP A 117 25.15 -37.99 49.73
N ASP A 118 24.88 -37.66 48.45
CA ASP A 118 25.85 -37.73 47.35
C ASP A 118 26.25 -36.31 46.85
N PRO A 119 27.49 -35.85 47.14
CA PRO A 119 27.95 -34.54 46.70
C PRO A 119 28.06 -34.40 45.17
N ASP A 120 28.26 -35.48 44.41
CA ASP A 120 28.34 -35.42 42.94
C ASP A 120 26.93 -35.23 42.32
N GLU A 121 25.90 -35.80 42.96
CA GLU A 121 24.49 -35.62 42.58
C GLU A 121 24.03 -34.17 42.83
N PHE A 122 24.48 -33.57 43.93
CA PHE A 122 24.22 -32.17 44.26
C PHE A 122 24.84 -31.20 43.24
N ILE A 123 26.13 -31.36 42.90
CA ILE A 123 26.80 -30.52 41.89
C ILE A 123 26.12 -30.66 40.52
N SER A 124 25.80 -31.89 40.10
CA SER A 124 25.11 -32.15 38.82
C SER A 124 23.74 -31.46 38.75
N SER A 125 23.00 -31.49 39.86
CA SER A 125 21.70 -30.84 39.97
C SER A 125 21.79 -29.31 39.90
N MET A 126 22.81 -28.70 40.51
CA MET A 126 23.05 -27.26 40.38
C MET A 126 23.36 -26.85 38.93
N VAL A 127 24.20 -27.62 38.23
CA VAL A 127 24.52 -27.36 36.81
C VAL A 127 23.27 -27.48 35.94
N ALA A 128 22.43 -28.48 36.20
CA ALA A 128 21.15 -28.66 35.51
C ALA A 128 20.18 -27.49 35.79
N MET A 129 20.09 -27.01 37.04
CA MET A 129 19.27 -25.87 37.42
C MET A 129 19.73 -24.57 36.75
N GLN A 130 21.04 -24.30 36.74
CA GLN A 130 21.59 -23.14 36.04
C GLN A 130 21.26 -23.21 34.55
N SER A 131 21.51 -24.36 33.92
CA SER A 131 21.23 -24.57 32.50
C SER A 131 19.75 -24.37 32.16
N TYR A 132 18.85 -24.79 33.05
CA TYR A 132 17.40 -24.60 32.91
C TYR A 132 17.01 -23.13 33.08
N SER A 133 17.61 -22.42 34.04
CA SER A 133 17.39 -20.99 34.26
C SER A 133 17.82 -20.17 33.04
N ASP A 134 18.98 -20.50 32.46
CA ASP A 134 19.50 -19.82 31.27
C ASP A 134 18.56 -20.05 30.07
N GLN A 135 18.13 -21.28 29.83
CA GLN A 135 17.14 -21.60 28.78
C GLN A 135 15.81 -20.87 28.98
N THR A 136 15.36 -20.72 30.23
CA THR A 136 14.14 -19.97 30.56
C THR A 136 14.30 -18.48 30.24
N ALA A 137 15.44 -17.89 30.60
CA ALA A 137 15.75 -16.51 30.30
C ALA A 137 15.80 -16.28 28.78
N ASP A 138 16.49 -17.15 28.04
CA ASP A 138 16.59 -17.07 26.57
C ASP A 138 15.23 -17.18 25.88
N LEU A 139 14.33 -18.06 26.37
CA LEU A 139 12.98 -18.18 25.84
C LEU A 139 12.16 -16.90 26.06
N LEU A 140 12.24 -16.30 27.25
CA LEU A 140 11.54 -15.05 27.56
C LEU A 140 12.04 -13.91 26.67
N VAL A 141 13.35 -13.77 26.51
CA VAL A 141 13.96 -12.78 25.61
C VAL A 141 13.52 -13.02 24.17
N SER A 142 13.54 -14.27 23.71
CA SER A 142 13.09 -14.63 22.36
C SER A 142 11.62 -14.28 22.12
N TYR A 143 10.76 -14.53 23.12
CA TYR A 143 9.35 -14.18 23.04
C TYR A 143 9.12 -12.67 22.95
N GLU A 144 9.77 -11.88 23.81
CA GLU A 144 9.65 -10.42 23.78
C GLU A 144 10.20 -9.82 22.47
N ASN A 145 11.33 -10.32 21.98
CA ASN A 145 11.85 -9.93 20.67
C ASN A 145 10.86 -10.26 19.54
N SER A 146 10.29 -11.47 19.56
CA SER A 146 9.32 -11.91 18.55
C SER A 146 8.04 -11.05 18.56
N ARG A 147 7.60 -10.58 19.73
CA ARG A 147 6.47 -9.64 19.87
C ARG A 147 6.81 -8.25 19.32
N ALA A 148 8.00 -7.73 19.63
CA ALA A 148 8.45 -6.44 19.11
C ALA A 148 8.55 -6.47 17.58
N GLU A 149 9.12 -7.53 17.02
CA GLU A 149 9.17 -7.75 15.57
C GLU A 149 7.77 -7.84 14.94
N LEU A 150 6.83 -8.52 15.60
CA LEU A 150 5.44 -8.60 15.12
C LEU A 150 4.78 -7.21 15.08
N SER A 151 4.94 -6.40 16.12
CA SER A 151 4.41 -5.03 16.16
C SER A 151 4.96 -4.20 15.01
N LEU A 152 6.28 -4.22 14.84
CA LEU A 152 6.96 -3.45 13.81
C LEU A 152 6.55 -3.87 12.39
N ARG A 153 6.34 -5.18 12.15
CA ARG A 153 5.84 -5.66 10.85
C ARG A 153 4.39 -5.23 10.60
N ALA A 154 3.55 -5.29 11.63
CA ALA A 154 2.16 -4.85 11.53
C ALA A 154 2.05 -3.35 11.23
N GLU A 155 2.83 -2.52 11.94
CA GLU A 155 2.91 -1.07 11.70
C GLU A 155 3.30 -0.74 10.26
N ARG A 156 4.34 -1.40 9.72
CA ARG A 156 4.73 -1.21 8.30
C ARG A 156 3.64 -1.61 7.32
N ALA A 157 2.91 -2.70 7.58
CA ALA A 157 1.80 -3.12 6.74
C ALA A 157 0.63 -2.11 6.78
N GLU A 158 0.43 -1.43 7.91
CA GLU A 158 -0.55 -0.35 8.05
C GLU A 158 -0.12 0.92 7.32
N GLU A 159 1.16 1.31 7.41
CA GLU A 159 1.73 2.42 6.63
C GLU A 159 1.55 2.19 5.13
N GLN A 160 1.82 0.97 4.65
CA GLN A 160 1.65 0.63 3.25
C GLN A 160 0.19 0.67 2.79
N LEU A 161 -0.76 0.36 3.67
CA LEU A 161 -2.19 0.56 3.40
C LEU A 161 -2.55 2.04 3.25
N ALA A 162 -1.95 2.90 4.07
CA ALA A 162 -2.15 4.35 3.97
C ALA A 162 -1.58 4.91 2.66
N ASP A 163 -0.39 4.46 2.25
CA ASP A 163 0.23 4.85 0.98
C ASP A 163 -0.62 4.42 -0.23
N ILE A 164 -1.16 3.20 -0.20
CA ILE A 164 -2.11 2.72 -1.22
C ILE A 164 -3.35 3.61 -1.28
N ALA A 165 -3.88 4.04 -0.13
CA ALA A 165 -5.05 4.92 -0.09
C ALA A 165 -4.73 6.30 -0.67
N ALA A 166 -3.58 6.90 -0.31
CA ALA A 166 -3.13 8.17 -0.84
C ALA A 166 -2.88 8.11 -2.36
N ALA A 167 -2.25 7.04 -2.85
CA ALA A 167 -2.01 6.83 -4.27
C ALA A 167 -3.32 6.71 -5.06
N ARG A 168 -4.34 6.04 -4.52
CA ARG A 168 -5.68 5.96 -5.14
C ARG A 168 -6.35 7.32 -5.24
N GLU A 169 -6.23 8.14 -4.20
CA GLU A 169 -6.76 9.50 -4.24
C GLU A 169 -6.04 10.34 -5.28
N GLN A 170 -4.72 10.22 -5.37
CA GLN A 170 -3.94 10.93 -6.39
C GLN A 170 -4.28 10.49 -7.80
N LEU A 171 -4.48 9.19 -8.01
CA LEU A 171 -4.92 8.64 -9.29
C LEU A 171 -6.29 9.19 -9.71
N ALA A 172 -7.22 9.35 -8.77
CA ALA A 172 -8.51 9.97 -9.03
C ALA A 172 -8.38 11.47 -9.39
N ARG A 173 -7.45 12.19 -8.74
CA ARG A 173 -7.17 13.61 -9.07
C ARG A 173 -6.58 13.75 -10.48
N GLU A 174 -5.60 12.94 -10.84
CA GLU A 174 -5.01 12.99 -12.20
C GLU A 174 -6.05 12.60 -13.26
N GLN A 175 -6.91 11.61 -13.00
CA GLN A 175 -8.02 11.27 -13.91
C GLN A 175 -8.96 12.46 -14.12
N ALA A 176 -9.34 13.16 -13.03
CA ALA A 176 -10.21 14.32 -13.13
C ALA A 176 -9.57 15.47 -13.91
N GLU A 177 -8.27 15.68 -13.78
CA GLU A 177 -7.55 16.67 -14.58
C GLU A 177 -7.51 16.27 -16.07
N ILE A 178 -7.25 15.00 -16.40
CA ILE A 178 -7.32 14.51 -17.80
C ILE A 178 -8.70 14.80 -18.39
N ASP A 179 -9.78 14.42 -17.68
CA ASP A 179 -11.15 14.58 -18.15
C ASP A 179 -11.51 16.07 -18.33
N LYS A 180 -11.06 16.93 -17.40
CA LYS A 180 -11.28 18.38 -17.46
C LYS A 180 -10.57 19.04 -18.64
N LYS A 181 -9.32 18.65 -18.91
CA LYS A 181 -8.55 19.19 -20.04
C LYS A 181 -9.13 18.73 -21.38
N ALA A 182 -9.57 17.48 -21.47
CA ALA A 182 -10.28 16.97 -22.65
C ALA A 182 -11.59 17.73 -22.91
N ALA A 183 -12.42 17.92 -21.89
CA ALA A 183 -13.67 18.68 -22.03
C ALA A 183 -13.43 20.14 -22.45
N ALA A 184 -12.42 20.80 -21.88
CA ALA A 184 -12.08 22.17 -22.27
C ALA A 184 -11.61 22.27 -23.74
N ALA A 185 -10.91 21.26 -24.25
CA ALA A 185 -10.51 21.20 -25.65
C ALA A 185 -11.71 20.99 -26.57
N GLU A 186 -12.65 20.11 -26.20
CA GLU A 186 -13.90 19.89 -26.92
C GLU A 186 -14.77 21.15 -26.97
N ASP A 187 -14.91 21.88 -25.85
CA ASP A 187 -15.69 23.12 -25.78
C ASP A 187 -15.11 24.21 -26.69
N LEU A 188 -13.77 24.39 -26.71
CA LEU A 188 -13.11 25.37 -27.58
C LEU A 188 -13.30 25.05 -29.07
N LEU A 189 -13.24 23.77 -29.43
CA LEU A 189 -13.49 23.34 -30.81
C LEU A 189 -14.95 23.60 -31.21
N ALA A 190 -15.91 23.32 -30.33
CA ALA A 190 -17.32 23.58 -30.57
C ALA A 190 -17.64 25.09 -30.72
N GLU A 191 -16.99 25.95 -29.93
CA GLU A 191 -17.12 27.41 -30.06
C GLU A 191 -16.61 27.90 -31.43
N LEU A 192 -15.48 27.36 -31.90
CA LEU A 192 -14.93 27.70 -33.21
C LEU A 192 -15.82 27.20 -34.35
N GLU A 193 -16.37 25.99 -34.26
CA GLU A 193 -17.34 25.47 -35.23
C GLU A 193 -18.61 26.32 -35.29
N ALA A 194 -19.13 26.76 -34.14
CA ALA A 194 -20.30 27.62 -34.06
C ALA A 194 -20.04 29.04 -34.60
N ALA A 195 -18.83 29.58 -34.44
CA ALA A 195 -18.43 30.87 -34.98
C ALA A 195 -18.20 30.83 -36.51
N ALA A 196 -17.91 29.65 -37.07
CA ALA A 196 -17.70 29.42 -38.50
C ALA A 196 -18.98 29.07 -39.28
N ALA A 197 -20.10 28.81 -38.59
CA ALA A 197 -21.40 28.44 -39.15
C ALA A 197 -22.31 29.65 -39.38
#